data_AF-A0A354YA93-F1
#
_entry.id   AF-A0A354YA93-F1
#
_cell.length_a   1.000
_cell.length_b   1.000
_cell.length_c   1.000
_cell.angle_alpha   90.00
_cell.angle_beta   90.00
_cell.angle_gamma   90.00
#
_symmetry.space_group_name_H-M   'P 1'
#
loop_
_entity.id
_entity.type
_entity.pdbx_description
1 polymer ?
#
loop_
_entity_poly.entity_id
_entity_poly.type
_entity_poly.pdbx_seq_one_letter_code
_entity_poly.pdbx_strand_id
1 'polypeptide(L)' 'MSEIESLAGQALADIAAAQGPEQLEALRVALLGKSGSITAQLKQLGSLPADQRKAAGEAINLARDAVSAALAERKALLE' A
#
# COMPACT_ATOMS: atom_id res chain seq x y z
N MET A 1 -8.46 11.37 -9.10
CA MET A 1 -7.97 10.32 -8.19
C MET A 1 -7.29 9.26 -9.05
N SER A 2 -5.98 9.10 -8.87
CA SER A 2 -5.16 8.10 -9.56
C SER A 2 -5.44 6.70 -9.00
N GLU A 3 -5.07 5.66 -9.76
CA GLU A 3 -5.27 4.26 -9.33
C GLU A 3 -4.61 3.96 -7.99
N ILE A 4 -3.43 4.53 -7.75
CA ILE A 4 -2.69 4.33 -6.50
C ILE A 4 -3.35 5.01 -5.30
N GLU A 5 -3.96 6.20 -5.49
CA GLU A 5 -4.71 6.89 -4.44
C GLU A 5 -5.97 6.09 -4.06
N SER A 6 -6.69 5.55 -5.05
CA SER A 6 -7.85 4.69 -4.80
C SER A 6 -7.46 3.40 -4.08
N LEU A 7 -6.37 2.75 -4.50
CA LEU A 7 -5.83 1.56 -3.86
C LEU A 7 -5.43 1.84 -2.40
N ALA A 8 -4.73 2.95 -2.16
CA ALA A 8 -4.34 3.36 -0.81
C ALA A 8 -5.56 3.65 0.07
N GLY A 9 -6.57 4.34 -0.45
CA GLY A 9 -7.81 4.62 0.27
C GLY A 9 -8.52 3.34 0.72
N GLN A 10 -8.67 2.37 -0.19
CA GLN A 10 -9.27 1.07 0.14
C GLN A 10 -8.42 0.31 1.16
N ALA A 11 -7.11 0.25 0.95
CA ALA A 11 -6.19 -0.41 1.87
C ALA A 11 -6.28 0.14 3.29
N LEU A 12 -6.34 1.46 3.45
CA LEU A 12 -6.47 2.11 4.76
C LEU A 12 -7.80 1.76 5.44
N ALA A 13 -8.90 1.69 4.68
CA ALA A 13 -10.20 1.26 5.20
C ALA A 13 -10.18 -0.22 5.66
N ASP A 14 -9.58 -1.10 4.85
CA ASP A 14 -9.48 -2.53 5.17
C ASP A 14 -8.59 -2.77 6.40
N ILE A 15 -7.48 -2.03 6.53
CA ILE A 15 -6.60 -2.06 7.70
C ILE A 15 -7.36 -1.61 8.94
N ALA A 16 -8.09 -0.49 8.87
CA ALA A 16 -8.89 -0.01 9.99
C ALA A 16 -9.96 -1.02 10.44
N ALA A 17 -10.53 -1.77 9.48
CA ALA A 17 -11.54 -2.79 9.74
C ALA A 17 -10.98 -4.14 10.23
N ALA A 18 -9.66 -4.37 10.12
CA ALA A 18 -9.04 -5.64 10.50
C ALA A 18 -9.26 -5.96 12.00
N GLN A 19 -9.77 -7.16 12.29
CA GLN A 19 -10.21 -7.55 13.64
C GLN A 19 -9.19 -8.38 14.40
N GLY A 20 -8.05 -8.71 13.79
CA GLY A 20 -7.04 -9.54 14.43
C GLY A 20 -5.72 -9.58 13.66
N PRO A 21 -4.67 -10.12 14.30
CA PRO A 21 -3.32 -10.16 13.75
C PRO A 21 -3.23 -10.95 12.43
N GLU A 22 -4.02 -12.01 12.27
CA GLU A 22 -4.04 -12.82 11.05
C GLU A 22 -4.57 -12.03 9.83
N GLN A 23 -5.67 -11.28 10.00
CA GLN A 23 -6.22 -10.42 8.94
C GLN A 23 -5.24 -9.30 8.59
N LEU A 24 -4.59 -8.72 9.60
CA LEU A 24 -3.62 -7.66 9.39
C LEU A 24 -2.39 -8.14 8.61
N GLU A 25 -1.91 -9.36 8.92
CA GLU A 25 -0.80 -9.97 8.18
C GLU A 25 -1.21 -10.33 6.74
N ALA A 26 -2.42 -10.83 6.52
CA ALA A 26 -2.94 -11.07 5.18
C ALA A 26 -3.00 -9.78 4.34
N LEU A 27 -3.46 -8.67 4.93
CA LEU A 27 -3.45 -7.35 4.28
C LEU A 27 -2.03 -6.89 3.98
N ARG A 28 -1.10 -7.03 4.92
CA ARG A 28 0.32 -6.69 4.72
C ARG A 28 0.91 -7.44 3.53
N VAL A 29 0.66 -8.74 3.42
CA VAL A 29 1.14 -9.56 2.29
C VAL A 29 0.47 -9.15 0.98
N ALA A 30 -0.85 -8.94 0.98
CA ALA A 30 -1.62 -8.58 -0.21
C ALA A 30 -1.25 -7.18 -0.76
N LEU A 31 -0.84 -6.25 0.10
CA LEU A 31 -0.51 -4.88 -0.28
C LEU A 31 0.99 -4.70 -0.55
N LEU A 32 1.83 -5.14 0.39
CA LEU A 32 3.27 -4.86 0.44
C LEU A 32 4.15 -6.09 0.18
N GLY A 33 3.56 -7.28 0.04
CA GLY A 33 4.31 -8.49 -0.27
C GLY A 33 5.00 -8.43 -1.64
N LYS A 34 5.77 -9.47 -1.96
CA LYS A 34 6.52 -9.58 -3.23
C LYS A 34 5.62 -9.45 -4.47
N SER A 35 4.38 -9.91 -4.36
CA SER A 35 3.33 -9.82 -5.37
C SER A 35 2.18 -8.91 -4.94
N GLY A 36 2.39 -8.08 -3.91
CA GLY A 36 1.37 -7.18 -3.39
C GLY A 36 1.02 -6.08 -4.40
N SER A 37 -0.19 -5.55 -4.29
CA SER A 37 -0.73 -4.56 -5.22
C SER A 37 0.13 -3.29 -5.31
N ILE A 38 0.61 -2.75 -4.18
CA ILE A 38 1.48 -1.56 -4.16
C ILE A 38 2.87 -1.89 -4.73
N THR A 39 3.40 -3.07 -4.39
CA THR A 39 4.68 -3.57 -4.97
C THR A 39 4.58 -3.77 -6.48
N ALA A 40 3.44 -4.21 -7.00
CA ALA A 40 3.20 -4.36 -8.43
C ALA A 40 3.22 -2.99 -9.14
N GLN A 41 2.59 -1.96 -8.55
CA GLN A 41 2.64 -0.59 -9.08
C GLN A 41 4.08 -0.06 -9.13
N LEU A 42 4.90 -0.30 -8.09
CA LEU A 42 6.32 0.07 -8.11
C LEU A 42 7.10 -0.59 -9.24
N LYS A 43 6.79 -1.84 -9.58
CA LYS A 43 7.45 -2.55 -10.69
C LYS A 43 7.04 -1.98 -12.06
N GLN A 44 5.77 -1.58 -12.20
CA GLN A 44 5.27 -0.98 -13.44
C GLN A 44 5.90 0.39 -13.73
N LEU A 45 6.40 1.12 -12.73
CA LEU A 45 7.17 2.35 -12.95
C LEU A 45 8.37 2.16 -13.89
N GLY A 46 8.96 0.96 -13.91
CA GLY A 46 10.09 0.63 -14.77
C GLY A 46 9.79 0.80 -16.27
N SER A 47 8.52 0.64 -16.68
CA SER A 47 8.11 0.80 -18.08
C SER A 47 7.75 2.24 -18.47
N LEU A 48 7.65 3.17 -17.51
CA LEU A 48 7.26 4.56 -17.78
C LEU A 48 8.45 5.43 -18.25
N PRO A 49 8.21 6.45 -19.09
CA PRO A 49 9.18 7.50 -19.39
C PRO A 49 9.65 8.23 -18.13
N ALA A 50 10.88 8.78 -18.15
CA ALA A 50 11.50 9.41 -16.97
C ALA A 50 10.63 10.49 -16.31
N ASP A 51 9.99 11.34 -17.11
CA ASP A 51 9.16 12.46 -16.62
C ASP A 51 7.91 11.96 -15.88
N GLN A 52 7.26 10.91 -16.40
CA GLN A 52 6.06 10.32 -15.78
C GLN A 52 6.42 9.44 -14.59
N ARG A 53 7.57 8.76 -14.66
CA ARG A 53 8.07 7.87 -13.61
C ARG A 53 8.28 8.61 -12.29
N LYS A 54 8.77 9.85 -12.32
CA LYS A 54 9.02 10.63 -11.10
C LYS A 54 7.72 10.90 -10.32
N ALA A 55 6.72 11.48 -10.98
CA ALA A 55 5.45 11.82 -10.35
C ALA A 55 4.69 10.56 -9.89
N ALA A 56 4.61 9.53 -10.73
CA ALA A 56 3.97 8.27 -10.36
C ALA A 56 4.72 7.56 -9.22
N GLY A 57 6.05 7.61 -9.23
CA GLY A 57 6.88 7.01 -8.19
C GLY A 57 6.73 7.68 -6.83
N GLU A 58 6.61 9.01 -6.80
CA GLU A 58 6.33 9.76 -5.59
C GLU A 58 4.96 9.38 -5.00
N ALA A 59 3.92 9.34 -5.83
CA ALA A 59 2.58 8.92 -5.41
C ALA A 59 2.55 7.50 -4.84
N ILE A 60 3.26 6.55 -5.47
CA ILE A 60 3.31 5.16 -5.00
C ILE A 60 4.12 5.02 -3.70
N ASN A 61 5.22 5.75 -3.55
CA ASN A 61 5.95 5.75 -2.29
C ASN A 61 5.10 6.33 -1.15
N LEU A 62 4.39 7.44 -1.39
CA LEU A 62 3.48 8.03 -0.40
C LEU A 62 2.40 7.04 0.05
N ALA A 63 1.77 6.35 -0.91
CA ALA A 63 0.78 5.31 -0.63
C ALA A 63 1.37 4.14 0.18
N ARG A 64 2.56 3.66 -0.20
CA ARG A 64 3.26 2.58 0.51
C ARG A 64 3.54 2.97 1.96
N ASP A 65 4.03 4.18 2.17
CA ASP A 65 4.45 4.65 3.49
C ASP A 65 3.23 4.86 4.40
N ALA A 66 2.14 5.44 3.86
CA ALA A 66 0.87 5.57 4.58
C ALA A 66 0.27 4.22 4.99
N VAL A 67 0.24 3.24 4.06
CA VAL A 67 -0.24 1.89 4.34
C VAL A 67 0.63 1.17 5.36
N SER A 68 1.95 1.33 5.28
CA SER A 68 2.90 0.73 6.24
C SER A 68 2.69 1.29 7.64
N ALA A 69 2.49 2.60 7.76
CA ALA A 69 2.21 3.25 9.04
C ALA A 69 0.88 2.78 9.64
N ALA A 70 -0.19 2.72 8.84
CA ALA A 70 -1.50 2.25 9.29
C ALA A 70 -1.48 0.78 9.74
N LEU A 71 -0.74 -0.08 9.04
CA LEU A 71 -0.53 -1.47 9.46
C LEU A 71 0.17 -1.55 10.83
N ALA A 72 1.23 -0.76 11.03
CA ALA A 72 1.96 -0.74 12.29
C ALA A 72 1.10 -0.22 13.46
N GLU A 73 0.36 0.86 13.23
CA GLU A 73 -0.57 1.43 14.22
C GLU A 73 -1.69 0.43 14.57
N ARG A 74 -2.32 -0.17 13.56
CA ARG A 74 -3.38 -1.15 13.79
C ARG A 74 -2.86 -2.39 14.51
N LYS A 75 -1.63 -2.83 14.20
CA LYS A 75 -1.01 -3.97 14.88
C LYS A 75 -0.86 -3.70 16.37
N ALA A 76 -0.36 -2.52 16.74
CA ALA A 76 -0.18 -2.14 18.13
C ALA A 76 -1.50 -2.06 18.92
N LEU A 77 -2.64 -1.85 18.25
CA LEU A 77 -3.97 -1.86 18.87
C LEU A 77 -4.57 -3.27 19.03
N LEU A 78 -4.03 -4.27 18.31
CA LEU A 78 -4.53 -5.65 18.30
C LEU A 78 -3.60 -6.61 19.07
N GLU A 79 -2.46 -6.12 19.56
CA GLU A 79 -1.60 -6.78 20.56
C GLU A 79 -2.17 -6.62 21.98
#